data_AF-A0A928XN29-F1
#
_entry.id   AF-A0A928XN29-F1
#
_cell.length_a   1.000
_cell.length_b   1.000
_cell.length_c   1.000
_cell.angle_alpha   90.00
_cell.angle_beta   90.00
_cell.angle_gamma   90.00
#
_symmetry.space_group_name_H-M   'P 1'
#
loop_
_entity.id
_entity.type
_entity.pdbx_description
1 polymer ?
#
loop_
_entity_poly.entity_id
_entity_poly.type
_entity_poly.pdbx_seq_one_letter_code
_entity_poly.pdbx_strand_id
1 'polypeptide(L)'
;MADDIAKAAPFDVRYLYLSGGIADGAGPCAKCDTGCTAAGTSCANSGPGCAWWGCWQYDKDPPGAYARNFVQKAKADGQIPMLTYYMLLQASGVAEGAAEVTKANDATFMARYYADWRFVVQQVGSDVAFLHLEPDFWGYAQQVNDDPAKIPAAVASANATDCGSLPNTIAGMGQCLIAMSKKYAPNAKVSLHGSGWATKFDVLLNKDPTFDVAGHADKLGKFLAAAGPNADFVVIDAADRDAAWYESQGQNRWWDATNATLPNFTQAFAWAKALGESAKKPVFWWQLPVGNMSLPNQNEKWKDNRVDYFLTHMNEVAAAHGVGAAFGSGMGGQTNPSTDGGNLVNKVKAYASGGGQAACP
;
A
#
# COMPACT_ATOMS: atom_id res chain seq x y z
N MET A 1 8.06 -10.76 3.09
CA MET A 1 8.42 -12.17 2.77
C MET A 1 9.93 -12.34 2.90
N ALA A 2 10.38 -13.45 3.50
CA ALA A 2 11.80 -13.81 3.61
C ALA A 2 12.44 -14.12 2.24
N ASP A 3 13.77 -14.02 2.15
CA ASP A 3 14.51 -14.14 0.89
C ASP A 3 14.42 -15.53 0.24
N ASP A 4 14.41 -16.58 1.06
CA ASP A 4 14.27 -17.96 0.62
C ASP A 4 12.89 -18.21 -0.02
N ILE A 5 11.82 -17.71 0.61
CA ILE A 5 10.46 -17.82 0.08
C ILE A 5 10.30 -16.98 -1.19
N ALA A 6 10.87 -15.78 -1.24
CA ALA A 6 10.80 -14.91 -2.42
C ALA A 6 11.44 -15.54 -3.67
N LYS A 7 12.40 -16.46 -3.48
CA LYS A 7 13.03 -17.23 -4.56
C LYS A 7 12.36 -18.57 -4.84
N ALA A 8 11.45 -19.01 -3.98
CA ALA A 8 10.88 -20.34 -4.05
C ALA A 8 9.86 -20.50 -5.20
N ALA A 9 9.35 -19.40 -5.78
CA ALA A 9 8.44 -19.36 -6.92
C ALA A 9 8.74 -18.12 -7.80
N PRO A 10 8.28 -18.10 -9.07
CA PRO A 10 8.49 -16.96 -9.96
C PRO A 10 7.53 -15.80 -9.62
N PHE A 11 7.75 -15.14 -8.49
CA PHE A 11 6.99 -13.94 -8.12
C PHE A 11 7.46 -12.74 -8.94
N ASP A 12 6.54 -12.04 -9.60
CA ASP A 12 6.85 -10.82 -10.37
C ASP A 12 7.08 -9.60 -9.47
N VAL A 13 6.39 -9.53 -8.33
CA VAL A 13 6.45 -8.39 -7.40
C VAL A 13 6.84 -8.87 -6.02
N ARG A 14 7.75 -8.12 -5.38
CA ARG A 14 8.05 -8.26 -3.95
C ARG A 14 7.82 -6.93 -3.30
N TYR A 15 7.03 -6.89 -2.23
CA TYR A 15 6.68 -5.63 -1.57
C TYR A 15 7.27 -5.49 -0.17
N LEU A 16 7.51 -4.24 0.24
CA LEU A 16 8.07 -3.83 1.51
C LEU A 16 7.23 -2.67 2.09
N TYR A 17 6.92 -2.75 3.38
CA TYR A 17 6.35 -1.62 4.14
C TYR A 17 7.46 -0.72 4.66
N LEU A 18 7.30 0.57 4.41
CA LEU A 18 7.91 1.62 5.20
C LEU A 18 6.79 2.15 6.10
N SER A 19 6.81 1.74 7.38
CA SER A 19 5.78 2.08 8.37
C SER A 19 6.40 2.14 9.77
N GLY A 20 6.49 3.33 10.37
CA GLY A 20 7.04 3.50 11.72
C GLY A 20 7.18 4.95 12.17
N GLY A 21 7.76 5.81 11.33
CA GLY A 21 7.89 7.24 11.60
C GLY A 21 8.96 7.89 10.72
N ILE A 22 9.09 9.22 10.82
CA ILE A 22 10.08 10.02 10.10
C ILE A 22 11.10 10.63 11.06
N ALA A 23 12.27 11.01 10.55
CA ALA A 23 13.30 11.69 11.34
C ALA A 23 12.82 13.05 11.88
N ASP A 24 13.26 13.44 13.08
CA ASP A 24 12.83 14.68 13.73
C ASP A 24 13.41 15.95 13.07
N GLY A 25 14.56 15.83 12.40
CA GLY A 25 15.31 16.93 11.77
C GLY A 25 14.68 17.47 10.49
N ALA A 26 15.26 18.54 9.95
CA ALA A 26 14.77 19.22 8.74
C ALA A 26 15.02 18.45 7.41
N GLY A 27 15.60 17.25 7.48
CA GLY A 27 15.88 16.40 6.35
C GLY A 27 16.19 14.97 6.81
N PRO A 28 16.42 14.02 5.88
CA PRO A 28 16.87 12.69 6.26
C PRO A 28 18.20 12.81 7.02
N CYS A 29 18.40 11.98 8.04
CA CYS A 29 19.65 11.98 8.78
C CYS A 29 20.82 11.61 7.87
N ALA A 30 21.99 12.22 8.13
CA ALA A 30 23.22 11.89 7.41
C ALA A 30 23.89 10.59 7.93
N LYS A 31 23.68 10.27 9.21
CA LYS A 31 24.18 9.06 9.88
C LYS A 31 23.14 8.58 10.89
N CYS A 32 23.06 7.26 11.10
CA CYS A 32 22.13 6.68 12.08
C CYS A 32 22.71 6.69 13.51
N ASP A 33 24.01 6.43 13.64
CA ASP A 33 24.71 6.30 14.92
C ASP A 33 24.92 7.61 15.71
N THR A 34 24.74 8.77 15.07
CA THR A 34 25.09 10.07 15.66
C THR A 34 24.06 11.14 15.30
N GLY A 35 23.38 11.68 16.32
CA GLY A 35 22.50 12.85 16.19
C GLY A 35 21.19 12.63 15.44
N CYS A 36 20.90 11.40 14.99
CA CYS A 36 19.63 11.05 14.36
C CYS A 36 18.62 10.57 15.40
N THR A 37 17.42 11.14 15.36
CA THR A 37 16.30 10.74 16.19
C THR A 37 15.00 10.68 15.39
N ALA A 38 14.07 9.85 15.86
CA ALA A 38 12.68 9.86 15.43
C ALA A 38 11.79 9.78 16.67
N ALA A 39 10.84 10.71 16.79
CA ALA A 39 10.01 10.87 17.99
C ALA A 39 10.86 10.96 19.29
N GLY A 40 11.99 11.67 19.22
CA GLY A 40 12.92 11.85 20.34
C GLY A 40 13.77 10.62 20.68
N THR A 41 13.61 9.49 19.98
CA THR A 41 14.38 8.27 20.23
C THR A 41 15.58 8.21 19.28
N SER A 42 16.78 7.95 19.83
CA SER A 42 18.02 7.83 19.05
C SER A 42 17.98 6.63 18.10
N CYS A 43 18.43 6.85 16.86
CA CYS A 43 18.56 5.81 15.85
C CYS A 43 19.84 4.97 15.98
N ALA A 44 20.68 5.23 16.98
CA ALA A 44 21.91 4.47 17.20
C ALA A 44 21.62 3.08 17.81
N ASN A 45 22.34 2.07 17.35
CA ASN A 45 22.25 0.69 17.83
C ASN A 45 22.92 0.51 19.21
N SER A 46 23.69 1.50 19.67
CA SER A 46 24.13 1.55 21.08
C SER A 46 22.96 1.79 22.05
N GLY A 47 21.79 2.19 21.54
CA GLY A 47 20.53 2.31 22.25
C GLY A 47 19.45 1.40 21.65
N PRO A 48 18.16 1.74 21.82
CA PRO A 48 17.05 0.91 21.33
C PRO A 48 16.86 0.95 19.80
N GLY A 49 17.58 1.80 19.08
CA GLY A 49 17.22 2.19 17.71
C GLY A 49 15.96 3.05 17.67
N CYS A 50 15.61 3.55 16.49
CA CYS A 50 14.44 4.43 16.31
C CYS A 50 13.48 3.84 15.25
N ALA A 51 12.26 4.38 15.21
CA ALA A 51 11.21 3.90 14.30
C ALA A 51 11.40 4.34 12.83
N TRP A 52 12.39 5.18 12.52
CA TRP A 52 12.60 5.67 11.16
C TRP A 52 13.24 4.60 10.27
N TRP A 53 12.56 4.26 9.18
CA TRP A 53 12.98 3.26 8.19
C TRP A 53 14.37 3.51 7.61
N GLY A 54 14.79 4.78 7.57
CA GLY A 54 16.11 5.18 7.10
C GLY A 54 17.25 4.62 7.95
N CYS A 55 16.97 4.05 9.14
CA CYS A 55 17.95 3.50 10.05
C CYS A 55 17.61 2.10 10.59
N TRP A 56 16.80 1.30 9.87
CA TRP A 56 16.50 -0.09 10.26
C TRP A 56 17.60 -1.11 9.91
N GLN A 57 18.60 -0.69 9.12
CA GLN A 57 19.84 -1.43 8.93
C GLN A 57 20.80 -1.24 10.13
N TYR A 58 22.01 -1.81 10.05
CA TYR A 58 23.06 -1.52 11.03
C TYR A 58 23.42 -0.02 11.03
N ASP A 59 23.54 0.62 12.19
CA ASP A 59 23.66 2.09 12.31
C ASP A 59 24.94 2.70 11.73
N LYS A 60 25.92 1.86 11.37
CA LYS A 60 27.13 2.25 10.63
C LYS A 60 26.95 2.23 9.11
N ASP A 61 25.91 1.57 8.61
CA ASP A 61 25.56 1.59 7.20
C ASP A 61 24.91 2.94 6.83
N PRO A 62 25.09 3.43 5.59
CA PRO A 62 24.50 4.70 5.18
C PRO A 62 22.97 4.68 5.31
N PRO A 63 22.33 5.76 5.80
CA PRO A 63 20.88 5.86 5.86
C PRO A 63 20.18 5.44 4.56
N GLY A 64 19.00 4.83 4.73
CA GLY A 64 18.19 4.29 3.63
C GLY A 64 18.72 2.98 3.03
N ALA A 65 19.78 2.38 3.57
CA ALA A 65 20.27 1.09 3.07
C ALA A 65 19.20 -0.01 3.14
N TYR A 66 18.31 0.03 4.14
CA TYR A 66 17.19 -0.90 4.22
C TYR A 66 16.35 -0.95 2.92
N ALA A 67 15.82 0.20 2.48
CA ALA A 67 15.01 0.27 1.25
C ALA A 67 15.86 0.05 -0.01
N ARG A 68 17.05 0.63 -0.07
CA ARG A 68 17.96 0.50 -1.23
C ARG A 68 18.39 -0.94 -1.46
N ASN A 69 18.77 -1.66 -0.40
CA ASN A 69 19.15 -3.07 -0.48
C ASN A 69 17.96 -3.94 -0.88
N PHE A 70 16.75 -3.63 -0.40
CA PHE A 70 15.53 -4.31 -0.84
C PHE A 70 15.28 -4.15 -2.35
N VAL A 71 15.38 -2.92 -2.87
CA VAL A 71 15.25 -2.63 -4.31
C VAL A 71 16.27 -3.43 -5.13
N GLN A 72 17.55 -3.39 -4.73
CA GLN A 72 18.60 -4.14 -5.44
C GLN A 72 18.40 -5.66 -5.35
N LYS A 73 17.93 -6.16 -4.20
CA LYS A 73 17.67 -7.58 -4.00
C LYS A 73 16.52 -8.08 -4.87
N ALA A 74 15.39 -7.38 -4.89
CA ALA A 74 14.25 -7.72 -5.73
C ALA A 74 14.66 -7.74 -7.21
N LYS A 75 15.37 -6.70 -7.65
CA LYS A 75 15.92 -6.62 -9.02
C LYS A 75 16.84 -7.79 -9.36
N ALA A 76 17.77 -8.14 -8.45
CA ALA A 76 18.69 -9.26 -8.66
C ALA A 76 17.97 -10.61 -8.76
N ASP A 77 16.79 -10.74 -8.15
CA ASP A 77 15.92 -11.92 -8.24
C ASP A 77 14.92 -11.84 -9.41
N GLY A 78 15.00 -10.81 -10.27
CA GLY A 78 14.10 -10.62 -11.42
C GLY A 78 12.71 -10.09 -11.06
N GLN A 79 12.56 -9.53 -9.86
CA GLN A 79 11.28 -9.05 -9.30
C GLN A 79 11.21 -7.53 -9.35
N ILE A 80 9.99 -6.99 -9.46
CA ILE A 80 9.69 -5.57 -9.30
C ILE A 80 9.54 -5.27 -7.80
N PRO A 81 10.40 -4.43 -7.20
CA PRO A 81 10.19 -3.98 -5.83
C PRO A 81 8.97 -3.06 -5.74
N MET A 82 8.09 -3.32 -4.79
CA MET A 82 6.99 -2.42 -4.42
C MET A 82 7.24 -1.83 -3.03
N LEU A 83 7.34 -0.51 -2.92
CA LEU A 83 7.46 0.19 -1.65
C LEU A 83 6.09 0.75 -1.26
N THR A 84 5.51 0.25 -0.18
CA THR A 84 4.35 0.87 0.46
C THR A 84 4.82 1.88 1.49
N TYR A 85 4.55 3.15 1.24
CA TYR A 85 4.90 4.27 2.10
C TYR A 85 3.70 4.64 2.96
N TYR A 86 3.72 4.22 4.22
CA TYR A 86 2.65 4.46 5.20
C TYR A 86 3.24 5.22 6.39
N MET A 87 3.45 6.52 6.19
CA MET A 87 4.21 7.37 7.13
C MET A 87 3.38 8.47 7.75
N LEU A 88 2.32 8.94 7.09
CA LEU A 88 1.58 10.10 7.57
C LEU A 88 0.97 9.80 8.95
N LEU A 89 0.16 8.76 9.06
CA LEU A 89 -0.34 8.29 10.37
C LEU A 89 0.80 8.02 11.34
N GLN A 90 1.77 7.21 10.93
CA GLN A 90 2.81 6.67 11.83
C GLN A 90 3.68 7.77 12.45
N ALA A 91 3.93 8.85 11.71
CA ALA A 91 4.71 9.99 12.18
C ALA A 91 3.88 11.10 12.83
N SER A 92 2.55 11.09 12.64
CA SER A 92 1.68 12.19 13.05
C SER A 92 1.50 12.31 14.57
N GLY A 93 1.52 11.19 15.28
CA GLY A 93 1.13 11.08 16.69
C GLY A 93 -0.36 11.29 16.95
N VAL A 94 -1.21 11.24 15.91
CA VAL A 94 -2.68 11.39 16.05
C VAL A 94 -3.40 10.06 15.79
N ALA A 95 -4.70 10.03 16.11
CA ALA A 95 -5.55 8.91 15.76
C ALA A 95 -5.80 8.85 14.25
N GLU A 96 -5.94 7.62 13.74
CA GLU A 96 -6.31 7.34 12.35
C GLU A 96 -7.66 7.99 11.98
N GLY A 97 -7.79 8.44 10.74
CA GLY A 97 -9.01 9.05 10.23
C GLY A 97 -8.93 10.56 10.04
N ALA A 98 -9.98 11.28 10.43
CA ALA A 98 -10.07 12.72 10.16
C ALA A 98 -8.96 13.54 10.83
N ALA A 99 -8.44 13.09 11.98
CA ALA A 99 -7.32 13.74 12.66
C ALA A 99 -6.02 13.62 11.85
N GLU A 100 -5.77 12.45 11.25
CA GLU A 100 -4.66 12.21 10.34
C GLU A 100 -4.76 13.12 9.09
N VAL A 101 -5.94 13.22 8.46
CA VAL A 101 -6.17 14.13 7.33
C VAL A 101 -5.89 15.59 7.73
N THR A 102 -6.31 16.00 8.92
CA THR A 102 -6.05 17.35 9.45
C THR A 102 -4.56 17.60 9.65
N LYS A 103 -3.78 16.58 10.04
CA LYS A 103 -2.33 16.69 10.24
C LYS A 103 -1.60 17.06 8.94
N ALA A 104 -2.14 16.69 7.77
CA ALA A 104 -1.59 17.09 6.49
C ALA A 104 -1.53 18.62 6.29
N ASN A 105 -2.24 19.43 7.09
CA ASN A 105 -2.18 20.89 7.05
C ASN A 105 -1.10 21.52 7.96
N ASP A 106 -0.35 20.73 8.72
CA ASP A 106 0.76 21.20 9.55
C ASP A 106 2.03 21.35 8.71
N ALA A 107 2.43 22.59 8.41
CA ALA A 107 3.57 22.88 7.54
C ALA A 107 4.92 22.37 8.08
N THR A 108 5.11 22.36 9.40
CA THR A 108 6.36 21.88 10.00
C THR A 108 6.47 20.37 9.87
N PHE A 109 5.37 19.68 10.16
CA PHE A 109 5.27 18.24 9.98
C PHE A 109 5.44 17.85 8.50
N MET A 110 4.70 18.51 7.60
CA MET A 110 4.74 18.19 6.18
C MET A 110 6.09 18.49 5.53
N ALA A 111 6.85 19.48 6.01
CA ALA A 111 8.20 19.73 5.51
C ALA A 111 9.10 18.51 5.73
N ARG A 112 9.03 17.87 6.91
CA ARG A 112 9.76 16.64 7.20
C ARG A 112 9.23 15.45 6.43
N TYR A 113 7.91 15.34 6.31
CA TYR A 113 7.24 14.29 5.55
C TYR A 113 7.66 14.28 4.07
N TYR A 114 7.68 15.44 3.40
CA TYR A 114 8.15 15.53 2.03
C TYR A 114 9.65 15.31 1.91
N ALA A 115 10.45 15.75 2.89
CA ALA A 115 11.89 15.44 2.89
C ALA A 115 12.14 13.93 2.99
N ASP A 116 11.36 13.22 3.80
CA ASP A 116 11.42 11.76 3.90
C ASP A 116 10.96 11.08 2.60
N TRP A 117 9.83 11.51 2.02
CA TRP A 117 9.39 10.98 0.73
C TRP A 117 10.43 11.19 -0.38
N ARG A 118 11.04 12.39 -0.45
CA ARG A 118 12.16 12.66 -1.36
C ARG A 118 13.27 11.64 -1.17
N PHE A 119 13.61 11.36 0.08
CA PHE A 119 14.66 10.41 0.43
C PHE A 119 14.30 8.98 -0.01
N VAL A 120 13.05 8.53 0.16
CA VAL A 120 12.56 7.23 -0.34
C VAL A 120 12.77 7.10 -1.85
N VAL A 121 12.25 8.05 -2.64
CA VAL A 121 12.33 7.96 -4.11
C VAL A 121 13.76 8.09 -4.62
N GLN A 122 14.64 8.77 -3.90
CA GLN A 122 16.08 8.77 -4.20
C GLN A 122 16.76 7.41 -3.94
N GLN A 123 16.23 6.58 -3.04
CA GLN A 123 16.74 5.22 -2.84
C GLN A 123 16.32 4.26 -3.95
N VAL A 124 15.21 4.56 -4.63
CA VAL A 124 14.79 3.85 -5.85
C VAL A 124 15.62 4.30 -7.05
N GLY A 125 15.83 5.62 -7.21
CA GLY A 125 16.62 6.16 -8.31
C GLY A 125 16.11 5.69 -9.68
N SER A 126 16.98 5.23 -10.56
CA SER A 126 16.59 4.81 -11.92
C SER A 126 16.04 3.37 -12.00
N ASP A 127 15.83 2.67 -10.89
CA ASP A 127 15.29 1.32 -10.93
C ASP A 127 13.78 1.31 -11.26
N VAL A 128 13.32 0.22 -11.86
CA VAL A 128 11.88 -0.05 -12.01
C VAL A 128 11.34 -0.46 -10.65
N ALA A 129 10.27 0.19 -10.19
CA ALA A 129 9.64 -0.09 -8.91
C ALA A 129 8.15 0.30 -8.95
N PHE A 130 7.38 -0.25 -8.02
CA PHE A 130 6.04 0.23 -7.69
C PHE A 130 6.11 1.05 -6.40
N LEU A 131 5.49 2.22 -6.41
CA LEU A 131 5.40 3.13 -5.27
C LEU A 131 3.94 3.25 -4.88
N HIS A 132 3.63 2.83 -3.67
CA HIS A 132 2.28 2.83 -3.14
C HIS A 132 2.17 3.81 -1.98
N LEU A 133 1.41 4.89 -2.19
CA LEU A 133 1.38 6.05 -1.31
C LEU A 133 0.22 6.01 -0.33
N GLU A 134 0.54 6.07 0.96
CA GLU A 134 -0.36 6.26 2.11
C GLU A 134 -1.63 5.41 2.02
N PRO A 135 -1.50 4.09 2.30
CA PRO A 135 -2.66 3.23 2.55
C PRO A 135 -3.67 3.92 3.49
N ASP A 136 -4.96 3.71 3.23
CA ASP A 136 -6.11 4.21 4.00
C ASP A 136 -6.31 5.74 4.06
N PHE A 137 -5.25 6.54 4.06
CA PHE A 137 -5.28 8.00 4.15
C PHE A 137 -6.22 8.64 3.13
N TRP A 138 -6.14 8.21 1.86
CA TRP A 138 -6.97 8.76 0.78
C TRP A 138 -8.45 8.44 0.99
N GLY A 139 -8.76 7.28 1.57
CA GLY A 139 -10.11 6.92 1.95
C GLY A 139 -10.66 7.85 3.02
N TYR A 140 -9.87 8.11 4.07
CA TYR A 140 -10.25 9.07 5.10
C TYR A 140 -10.35 10.51 4.60
N ALA A 141 -9.47 10.91 3.68
CA ALA A 141 -9.54 12.22 3.05
C ALA A 141 -10.86 12.37 2.28
N GLN A 142 -11.29 11.34 1.53
CA GLN A 142 -12.60 11.35 0.86
C GLN A 142 -13.75 11.49 1.87
N GLN A 143 -13.67 10.83 3.04
CA GLN A 143 -14.71 10.95 4.07
C GLN A 143 -14.85 12.36 4.64
N VAL A 144 -13.79 13.17 4.60
CA VAL A 144 -13.78 14.59 4.98
C VAL A 144 -14.46 15.44 3.90
N ASN A 145 -14.12 15.23 2.63
CA ASN A 145 -14.76 15.90 1.50
C ASN A 145 -14.59 15.10 0.21
N ASP A 146 -15.63 15.02 -0.62
CA ASP A 146 -15.56 14.36 -1.93
C ASP A 146 -14.65 15.09 -2.95
N ASP A 147 -14.28 16.34 -2.67
CA ASP A 147 -13.36 17.12 -3.50
C ASP A 147 -12.02 17.34 -2.77
N PRO A 148 -10.92 16.68 -3.19
CA PRO A 148 -9.62 16.80 -2.53
C PRO A 148 -9.02 18.22 -2.66
N ALA A 149 -9.51 19.05 -3.59
CA ALA A 149 -9.08 20.44 -3.71
C ALA A 149 -9.71 21.34 -2.64
N LYS A 150 -10.71 20.84 -1.89
CA LYS A 150 -11.34 21.57 -0.77
C LYS A 150 -10.80 21.17 0.60
N ILE A 151 -9.90 20.19 0.65
CA ILE A 151 -9.30 19.72 1.91
C ILE A 151 -7.93 20.39 2.05
N PRO A 152 -7.68 21.21 3.09
CA PRO A 152 -6.39 21.86 3.28
C PRO A 152 -5.26 20.88 3.53
N ALA A 153 -4.09 21.15 2.95
CA ALA A 153 -2.83 20.49 3.28
C ALA A 153 -1.66 21.46 3.06
N ALA A 154 -0.59 21.35 3.83
CA ALA A 154 0.62 22.12 3.59
C ALA A 154 1.42 21.46 2.46
N VAL A 155 1.56 22.14 1.32
CA VAL A 155 2.21 21.62 0.11
C VAL A 155 3.28 22.60 -0.35
N ALA A 156 2.92 23.67 -1.06
CA ALA A 156 3.86 24.72 -1.46
C ALA A 156 4.47 25.42 -0.24
N SER A 157 3.71 25.57 0.86
CA SER A 157 4.20 26.15 2.11
C SER A 157 5.20 25.26 2.85
N ALA A 158 5.19 23.94 2.60
CA ALA A 158 6.06 22.96 3.26
C ALA A 158 7.20 22.44 2.37
N ASN A 159 7.04 22.50 1.05
CA ASN A 159 8.00 21.99 0.07
C ASN A 159 8.04 22.86 -1.19
N ALA A 160 8.49 24.11 -1.03
CA ALA A 160 8.61 25.06 -2.14
C ALA A 160 9.54 24.54 -3.27
N THR A 161 10.54 23.72 -2.95
CA THR A 161 11.53 23.22 -3.91
C THR A 161 10.95 22.28 -4.97
N ASP A 162 10.13 21.30 -4.58
CA ASP A 162 9.54 20.37 -5.55
C ASP A 162 8.10 20.72 -5.90
N CYS A 163 7.40 21.47 -5.05
CA CYS A 163 5.94 21.59 -5.10
C CYS A 163 5.45 23.04 -4.96
N GLY A 164 6.33 24.03 -5.15
CA GLY A 164 6.02 25.45 -4.99
C GLY A 164 4.90 25.99 -5.89
N SER A 165 4.59 25.32 -7.00
CA SER A 165 3.49 25.68 -7.91
C SER A 165 2.17 24.95 -7.61
N LEU A 166 2.15 24.03 -6.65
CA LEU A 166 0.98 23.22 -6.33
C LEU A 166 0.15 23.86 -5.21
N PRO A 167 -1.18 23.68 -5.21
CA PRO A 167 -2.04 24.26 -4.19
C PRO A 167 -1.80 23.62 -2.82
N ASN A 168 -2.04 24.37 -1.74
CA ASN A 168 -2.02 23.86 -0.37
C ASN A 168 -3.31 23.08 -0.04
N THR A 169 -3.49 21.94 -0.70
CA THR A 169 -4.66 21.07 -0.58
C THR A 169 -4.25 19.59 -0.67
N ILE A 170 -5.13 18.67 -0.28
CA ILE A 170 -4.88 17.23 -0.45
C ILE A 170 -4.67 16.87 -1.93
N ALA A 171 -5.37 17.56 -2.85
CA ALA A 171 -5.09 17.42 -4.28
C ALA A 171 -3.65 17.85 -4.64
N GLY A 172 -3.17 18.94 -4.05
CA GLY A 172 -1.77 19.36 -4.20
C GLY A 172 -0.78 18.38 -3.58
N MET A 173 -1.11 17.76 -2.45
CA MET A 173 -0.27 16.75 -1.79
C MET A 173 -0.08 15.52 -2.69
N GLY A 174 -1.16 14.96 -3.24
CA GLY A 174 -1.07 13.82 -4.18
C GLY A 174 -0.24 14.17 -5.42
N GLN A 175 -0.50 15.33 -6.02
CA GLN A 175 0.29 15.82 -7.16
C GLN A 175 1.78 16.00 -6.82
N CYS A 176 2.09 16.49 -5.63
CA CYS A 176 3.46 16.69 -5.15
C CYS A 176 4.22 15.36 -5.01
N LEU A 177 3.62 14.38 -4.32
CA LEU A 177 4.23 13.06 -4.14
C LEU A 177 4.50 12.36 -5.47
N ILE A 178 3.55 12.44 -6.40
CA ILE A 178 3.66 11.88 -7.76
C ILE A 178 4.73 12.62 -8.57
N ALA A 179 4.76 13.95 -8.52
CA ALA A 179 5.76 14.75 -9.24
C ALA A 179 7.19 14.44 -8.75
N MET A 180 7.37 14.29 -7.43
CA MET A 180 8.65 13.88 -6.84
C MET A 180 9.04 12.47 -7.29
N SER A 181 8.10 11.54 -7.35
CA SER A 181 8.33 10.18 -7.87
C SER A 181 8.87 10.23 -9.30
N LYS A 182 8.20 10.98 -10.19
CA LYS A 182 8.62 11.11 -11.59
C LYS A 182 9.97 11.80 -11.75
N LYS A 183 10.30 12.73 -10.85
CA LYS A 183 11.55 13.50 -10.89
C LYS A 183 12.75 12.68 -10.41
N TYR A 184 12.60 11.98 -9.29
CA TYR A 184 13.73 11.29 -8.63
C TYR A 184 13.77 9.79 -8.89
N ALA A 185 12.65 9.19 -9.32
CA ALA A 185 12.54 7.79 -9.70
C ALA A 185 11.78 7.60 -11.03
N PRO A 186 12.33 8.08 -12.17
CA PRO A 186 11.58 8.20 -13.43
C PRO A 186 11.11 6.87 -14.03
N ASN A 187 11.71 5.74 -13.65
CA ASN A 187 11.31 4.41 -14.10
C ASN A 187 10.33 3.71 -13.15
N ALA A 188 10.07 4.29 -11.99
CA ALA A 188 9.07 3.79 -11.07
C ALA A 188 7.65 4.16 -11.54
N LYS A 189 6.68 3.34 -11.15
CA LYS A 189 5.26 3.61 -11.28
C LYS A 189 4.69 3.96 -9.91
N VAL A 190 3.91 5.02 -9.84
CA VAL A 190 3.38 5.53 -8.57
C VAL A 190 1.85 5.44 -8.52
N SER A 191 1.32 5.01 -7.38
CA SER A 191 -0.11 4.91 -7.12
C SER A 191 -0.53 5.70 -5.91
N LEU A 192 -1.81 6.06 -5.91
CA LEU A 192 -2.56 6.33 -4.69
C LEU A 192 -3.28 5.05 -4.25
N HIS A 193 -3.77 5.05 -3.01
CA HIS A 193 -4.55 3.95 -2.45
C HIS A 193 -6.06 4.22 -2.58
N GLY A 194 -6.84 3.18 -2.89
CA GLY A 194 -8.28 3.22 -2.95
C GLY A 194 -8.89 2.14 -2.06
N SER A 195 -9.47 2.54 -0.93
CA SER A 195 -10.08 1.60 0.00
C SER A 195 -11.56 1.36 -0.27
N GLY A 196 -12.00 0.11 -0.18
CA GLY A 196 -13.40 -0.30 -0.39
C GLY A 196 -14.41 0.40 0.51
N TRP A 197 -13.96 0.99 1.62
CA TRP A 197 -14.78 1.68 2.62
C TRP A 197 -14.70 3.21 2.54
N ALA A 198 -13.94 3.79 1.60
CA ALA A 198 -13.63 5.22 1.53
C ALA A 198 -14.88 6.13 1.50
N THR A 199 -15.99 5.64 0.95
CA THR A 199 -17.25 6.40 0.84
C THR A 199 -18.14 6.32 2.09
N LYS A 200 -17.60 5.86 3.24
CA LYS A 200 -18.30 5.52 4.49
C LYS A 200 -19.20 4.27 4.41
N PHE A 201 -19.20 3.60 3.26
CA PHE A 201 -19.81 2.28 3.07
C PHE A 201 -18.72 1.32 2.66
N ASP A 202 -18.61 0.21 3.38
CA ASP A 202 -17.71 -0.89 3.02
C ASP A 202 -18.33 -1.67 1.86
N VAL A 203 -17.93 -1.35 0.63
CA VAL A 203 -18.45 -1.99 -0.58
C VAL A 203 -18.04 -3.46 -0.64
N LEU A 204 -16.87 -3.82 -0.12
CA LEU A 204 -16.32 -5.16 -0.22
C LEU A 204 -16.95 -6.16 0.75
N LEU A 205 -17.64 -5.66 1.77
CA LEU A 205 -18.36 -6.48 2.74
C LEU A 205 -19.87 -6.20 2.80
N ASN A 206 -20.36 -5.38 1.87
CA ASN A 206 -21.78 -5.11 1.76
C ASN A 206 -22.56 -6.38 1.38
N LYS A 207 -23.73 -6.56 1.99
CA LYS A 207 -24.61 -7.73 1.83
C LYS A 207 -25.92 -7.42 1.13
N ASP A 208 -26.18 -6.14 0.84
CA ASP A 208 -27.38 -5.72 0.15
C ASP A 208 -27.20 -5.92 -1.36
N PRO A 209 -27.95 -6.84 -2.00
CA PRO A 209 -27.83 -7.10 -3.43
C PRO A 209 -28.27 -5.92 -4.31
N THR A 210 -28.88 -4.89 -3.73
CA THR A 210 -29.29 -3.66 -4.43
C THR A 210 -28.31 -2.49 -4.20
N PHE A 211 -27.22 -2.72 -3.46
CA PHE A 211 -26.21 -1.70 -3.20
C PHE A 211 -25.54 -1.22 -4.49
N ASP A 212 -25.42 0.11 -4.65
CA ASP A 212 -24.82 0.72 -5.83
C ASP A 212 -23.28 0.66 -5.81
N VAL A 213 -22.76 -0.54 -6.05
CA VAL A 213 -21.32 -0.83 -6.09
C VAL A 213 -20.58 0.13 -7.03
N ALA A 214 -21.11 0.34 -8.23
CA ALA A 214 -20.48 1.16 -9.25
C ALA A 214 -20.50 2.66 -8.87
N GLY A 215 -21.59 3.17 -8.31
CA GLY A 215 -21.67 4.56 -7.87
C GLY A 215 -20.74 4.88 -6.70
N HIS A 216 -20.54 3.94 -5.78
CA HIS A 216 -19.55 4.10 -4.70
C HIS A 216 -18.11 4.04 -5.23
N ALA A 217 -17.83 3.15 -6.19
CA ALA A 217 -16.54 3.11 -6.88
C ALA A 217 -16.25 4.41 -7.65
N ASP A 218 -17.25 4.96 -8.34
CA ASP A 218 -17.12 6.19 -9.13
C ASP A 218 -16.79 7.42 -8.27
N LYS A 219 -17.40 7.55 -7.09
CA LYS A 219 -17.07 8.62 -6.14
C LYS A 219 -15.59 8.59 -5.77
N LEU A 220 -15.07 7.42 -5.39
CA LEU A 220 -13.66 7.25 -5.05
C LEU A 220 -12.76 7.45 -6.27
N GLY A 221 -13.13 6.93 -7.44
CA GLY A 221 -12.36 7.08 -8.68
C GLY A 221 -12.16 8.54 -9.06
N LYS A 222 -13.22 9.35 -8.98
CA LYS A 222 -13.16 10.82 -9.20
C LYS A 222 -12.27 11.52 -8.17
N PHE A 223 -12.40 11.15 -6.89
CA PHE A 223 -11.56 11.70 -5.82
C PHE A 223 -10.08 11.43 -6.10
N LEU A 224 -9.71 10.17 -6.39
CA LEU A 224 -8.32 9.78 -6.67
C LEU A 224 -7.79 10.41 -7.97
N ALA A 225 -8.61 10.52 -9.02
CA ALA A 225 -8.22 11.18 -10.26
C ALA A 225 -7.95 12.68 -10.07
N ALA A 226 -8.70 13.36 -9.19
CA ALA A 226 -8.46 14.75 -8.84
C ALA A 226 -7.22 14.91 -7.93
N ALA A 227 -7.00 13.96 -7.02
CA ALA A 227 -5.85 13.99 -6.11
C ALA A 227 -4.52 13.66 -6.80
N GLY A 228 -4.54 12.72 -7.74
CA GLY A 228 -3.37 12.21 -8.43
C GLY A 228 -3.60 11.96 -9.91
N PRO A 229 -3.91 12.99 -10.73
CA PRO A 229 -4.22 12.81 -12.16
C PRO A 229 -3.09 12.11 -12.93
N ASN A 230 -1.87 12.31 -12.44
CA ASN A 230 -0.64 11.79 -13.01
C ASN A 230 -0.17 10.46 -12.39
N ALA A 231 -0.92 9.85 -11.49
CA ALA A 231 -0.64 8.49 -10.99
C ALA A 231 -0.64 7.49 -12.15
N ASP A 232 0.10 6.40 -12.02
CA ASP A 232 0.19 5.36 -13.05
C ASP A 232 -0.90 4.29 -12.86
N PHE A 233 -1.26 3.99 -11.61
CA PHE A 233 -2.25 2.97 -11.23
C PHE A 233 -2.91 3.32 -9.89
N VAL A 234 -3.92 2.56 -9.48
CA VAL A 234 -4.53 2.63 -8.14
C VAL A 234 -4.26 1.32 -7.42
N VAL A 235 -3.81 1.39 -6.16
CA VAL A 235 -3.72 0.19 -5.31
C VAL A 235 -5.01 0.05 -4.51
N ILE A 236 -5.56 -1.18 -4.43
CA ILE A 236 -6.81 -1.47 -3.72
C ILE A 236 -6.69 -2.70 -2.84
N ASP A 237 -7.25 -2.64 -1.62
CA ASP A 237 -7.17 -3.71 -0.64
C ASP A 237 -8.39 -4.62 -0.61
N ALA A 238 -8.19 -5.84 -0.10
CA ALA A 238 -9.28 -6.75 0.23
C ALA A 238 -9.44 -6.89 1.75
N ALA A 239 -8.33 -7.12 2.45
CA ALA A 239 -8.25 -7.22 3.90
C ALA A 239 -6.78 -7.19 4.35
N ASP A 240 -6.51 -6.56 5.48
CA ASP A 240 -5.18 -6.54 6.11
C ASP A 240 -4.89 -7.79 6.97
N ARG A 241 -5.91 -8.60 7.25
CA ARG A 241 -5.84 -9.81 8.09
C ARG A 241 -6.63 -10.97 7.49
N ASP A 242 -6.27 -12.19 7.89
CA ASP A 242 -6.95 -13.40 7.44
C ASP A 242 -8.39 -13.45 7.96
N ALA A 243 -9.32 -13.94 7.14
CA ALA A 243 -10.74 -14.00 7.47
C ALA A 243 -11.03 -14.80 8.76
N ALA A 244 -10.31 -15.91 9.00
CA ALA A 244 -10.47 -16.68 10.23
C ALA A 244 -9.92 -15.97 11.48
N TRP A 245 -8.93 -15.08 11.33
CA TRP A 245 -8.51 -14.24 12.45
C TRP A 245 -9.66 -13.31 12.84
N TYR A 246 -10.30 -12.66 11.87
CA TYR A 246 -11.47 -11.82 12.13
C TYR A 246 -12.64 -12.60 12.74
N GLU A 247 -12.87 -13.83 12.30
CA GLU A 247 -13.90 -14.70 12.86
C GLU A 247 -13.64 -14.97 14.36
N SER A 248 -12.37 -15.15 14.75
CA SER A 248 -11.97 -15.25 16.16
C SER A 248 -12.26 -13.98 16.97
N GLN A 249 -12.36 -12.83 16.30
CA GLN A 249 -12.75 -11.55 16.88
C GLN A 249 -14.27 -11.28 16.75
N GLY A 250 -15.06 -12.28 16.34
CA GLY A 250 -16.51 -12.16 16.17
C GLY A 250 -16.94 -11.41 14.90
N GLN A 251 -16.05 -11.26 13.91
CA GLN A 251 -16.34 -10.57 12.65
C GLN A 251 -16.27 -11.53 11.46
N ASN A 252 -17.32 -11.55 10.63
CA ASN A 252 -17.28 -12.30 9.37
C ASN A 252 -16.70 -11.42 8.25
N ARG A 253 -15.48 -11.74 7.81
CA ARG A 253 -14.76 -11.06 6.71
C ARG A 253 -14.48 -11.99 5.52
N TRP A 254 -15.18 -13.12 5.45
CA TRP A 254 -15.09 -14.06 4.33
C TRP A 254 -15.80 -13.49 3.09
N TRP A 255 -15.24 -13.76 1.91
CA TRP A 255 -15.95 -13.63 0.64
C TRP A 255 -16.42 -15.02 0.20
N ASP A 256 -17.67 -15.14 -0.24
CA ASP A 256 -18.20 -16.41 -0.74
C ASP A 256 -17.49 -16.80 -2.04
N ALA A 257 -16.68 -17.86 -1.96
CA ALA A 257 -15.92 -18.39 -3.08
C ALA A 257 -16.79 -19.06 -4.17
N THR A 258 -18.08 -19.31 -3.90
CA THR A 258 -19.03 -19.77 -4.92
C THR A 258 -19.72 -18.63 -5.66
N ASN A 259 -19.55 -17.40 -5.17
CA ASN A 259 -20.29 -16.20 -5.61
C ASN A 259 -21.82 -16.31 -5.53
N ALA A 260 -22.37 -17.24 -4.73
CA ALA A 260 -23.81 -17.41 -4.57
C ALA A 260 -24.43 -16.41 -3.58
N THR A 261 -23.66 -15.93 -2.62
CA THR A 261 -24.09 -15.05 -1.52
C THR A 261 -23.14 -13.87 -1.37
N LEU A 262 -23.63 -12.75 -0.82
CA LEU A 262 -22.80 -11.57 -0.55
C LEU A 262 -22.24 -11.59 0.89
N PRO A 263 -21.03 -11.03 1.11
CA PRO A 263 -20.11 -10.48 0.10
C PRO A 263 -19.36 -11.58 -0.66
N ASN A 264 -18.95 -11.31 -1.90
CA ASN A 264 -18.23 -12.27 -2.75
C ASN A 264 -17.22 -11.61 -3.69
N PHE A 265 -16.47 -12.45 -4.43
CA PHE A 265 -15.43 -12.01 -5.34
C PHE A 265 -16.01 -11.26 -6.55
N THR A 266 -17.17 -11.66 -7.06
CA THR A 266 -17.86 -10.94 -8.15
C THR A 266 -18.14 -9.48 -7.78
N GLN A 267 -18.61 -9.21 -6.55
CA GLN A 267 -18.82 -7.84 -6.07
C GLN A 267 -17.51 -7.06 -5.94
N ALA A 268 -16.48 -7.69 -5.37
CA ALA A 268 -15.16 -7.06 -5.22
C ALA A 268 -14.55 -6.68 -6.57
N PHE A 269 -14.65 -7.57 -7.57
CA PHE A 269 -14.17 -7.33 -8.92
C PHE A 269 -15.02 -6.31 -9.69
N ALA A 270 -16.33 -6.29 -9.50
CA ALA A 270 -17.20 -5.26 -10.07
C ALA A 270 -16.86 -3.86 -9.52
N TRP A 271 -16.60 -3.76 -8.22
CA TRP A 271 -16.15 -2.51 -7.59
C TRP A 271 -14.79 -2.06 -8.14
N ALA A 272 -13.81 -2.96 -8.18
CA ALA A 272 -12.47 -2.68 -8.67
C ALA A 272 -12.48 -2.20 -10.13
N LYS A 273 -13.28 -2.85 -10.98
CA LYS A 273 -13.49 -2.48 -12.38
C LYS A 273 -14.03 -1.06 -12.51
N ALA A 274 -15.13 -0.76 -11.81
CA ALA A 274 -15.77 0.55 -11.85
C ALA A 274 -14.85 1.66 -11.32
N LEU A 275 -14.06 1.37 -10.28
CA LEU A 275 -13.07 2.28 -9.74
C LEU A 275 -11.98 2.59 -10.78
N GLY A 276 -11.39 1.56 -11.38
CA GLY A 276 -10.35 1.71 -12.40
C GLY A 276 -10.83 2.50 -13.62
N GLU A 277 -12.06 2.25 -14.07
CA GLU A 277 -12.70 3.00 -15.16
C GLU A 277 -12.93 4.47 -14.81
N SER A 278 -13.44 4.77 -13.62
CA SER A 278 -13.67 6.15 -13.16
C SER A 278 -12.37 6.92 -12.96
N ALA A 279 -11.35 6.28 -12.35
CA ALA A 279 -10.02 6.85 -12.18
C ALA A 279 -9.22 6.94 -13.49
N LYS A 280 -9.63 6.18 -14.52
CA LYS A 280 -8.89 5.95 -15.77
C LYS A 280 -7.49 5.39 -15.53
N LYS A 281 -7.40 4.42 -14.63
CA LYS A 281 -6.16 3.77 -14.20
C LYS A 281 -6.39 2.26 -14.01
N PRO A 282 -5.42 1.41 -14.32
CA PRO A 282 -5.47 0.01 -13.89
C PRO A 282 -5.43 -0.07 -12.36
N VAL A 283 -5.93 -1.20 -11.82
CA VAL A 283 -5.92 -1.48 -10.38
C VAL A 283 -4.90 -2.56 -10.04
N PHE A 284 -4.26 -2.44 -8.87
CA PHE A 284 -3.34 -3.42 -8.33
C PHE A 284 -3.82 -3.88 -6.96
N TRP A 285 -4.06 -5.18 -6.78
CA TRP A 285 -4.60 -5.70 -5.54
C TRP A 285 -3.51 -5.81 -4.46
N TRP A 286 -3.73 -5.12 -3.36
CA TRP A 286 -2.95 -5.10 -2.15
C TRP A 286 -3.81 -4.40 -1.09
N GLN A 287 -3.98 -4.86 0.13
CA GLN A 287 -3.39 -6.02 0.74
C GLN A 287 -4.28 -7.26 0.59
N LEU A 288 -3.65 -8.38 0.26
CA LEU A 288 -4.30 -9.69 0.22
C LEU A 288 -3.71 -10.60 1.32
N PRO A 289 -4.55 -11.17 2.22
CA PRO A 289 -4.10 -12.12 3.23
C PRO A 289 -3.60 -13.43 2.60
N VAL A 290 -2.78 -14.18 3.33
CA VAL A 290 -2.06 -15.39 2.82
C VAL A 290 -2.63 -16.69 3.37
N GLY A 291 -3.64 -16.62 4.23
CA GLY A 291 -4.33 -17.79 4.76
C GLY A 291 -4.84 -18.73 3.69
N ASN A 292 -5.00 -19.99 4.07
CA ASN A 292 -5.60 -21.03 3.24
C ASN A 292 -6.41 -22.00 4.10
N MET A 293 -7.35 -22.70 3.48
CA MET A 293 -8.35 -23.50 4.19
C MET A 293 -7.79 -24.70 4.97
N SER A 294 -6.53 -25.09 4.76
CA SER A 294 -5.88 -26.20 5.45
C SER A 294 -5.30 -25.85 6.83
N LEU A 295 -5.23 -24.57 7.17
CA LEU A 295 -4.54 -24.09 8.37
C LEU A 295 -5.37 -24.30 9.66
N PRO A 296 -4.71 -24.42 10.83
CA PRO A 296 -5.37 -24.77 12.10
C PRO A 296 -6.11 -23.62 12.82
N ASN A 297 -6.14 -22.39 12.30
CA ASN A 297 -6.70 -21.19 12.97
C ASN A 297 -6.02 -20.86 14.32
N GLN A 298 -4.73 -20.60 14.27
CA GLN A 298 -3.94 -20.11 15.41
C GLN A 298 -3.00 -18.99 14.95
N ASN A 299 -2.31 -18.34 15.89
CA ASN A 299 -1.34 -17.28 15.60
C ASN A 299 -0.38 -17.70 14.45
N GLU A 300 -0.26 -16.82 13.46
CA GLU A 300 0.49 -17.00 12.21
C GLU A 300 -0.02 -18.11 11.27
N LYS A 301 -1.14 -18.75 11.56
CA LYS A 301 -1.69 -19.88 10.79
C LYS A 301 -3.22 -19.84 10.79
N TRP A 302 -3.78 -18.86 10.11
CA TRP A 302 -5.22 -18.61 9.98
C TRP A 302 -5.73 -19.00 8.60
N LYS A 303 -6.95 -19.50 8.53
CA LYS A 303 -7.58 -19.77 7.24
C LYS A 303 -8.01 -18.46 6.55
N ASP A 304 -7.87 -18.46 5.23
CA ASP A 304 -8.45 -17.50 4.30
C ASP A 304 -8.69 -18.24 2.96
N ASN A 305 -9.42 -17.65 2.02
CA ASN A 305 -9.70 -18.25 0.72
C ASN A 305 -9.22 -17.38 -0.47
N ARG A 306 -8.66 -16.18 -0.22
CA ARG A 306 -8.29 -15.24 -1.27
C ARG A 306 -7.10 -15.69 -2.10
N VAL A 307 -6.06 -16.31 -1.50
CA VAL A 307 -4.93 -16.87 -2.28
C VAL A 307 -5.43 -17.87 -3.31
N ASP A 308 -6.24 -18.83 -2.86
CA ASP A 308 -6.74 -19.91 -3.71
C ASP A 308 -7.69 -19.39 -4.79
N TYR A 309 -8.59 -18.48 -4.44
CA TYR A 309 -9.53 -17.89 -5.38
C TYR A 309 -8.80 -17.06 -6.45
N PHE A 310 -7.97 -16.07 -6.04
CA PHE A 310 -7.29 -15.18 -6.98
C PHE A 310 -6.42 -15.97 -7.96
N LEU A 311 -5.59 -16.89 -7.47
CA LEU A 311 -4.64 -17.64 -8.33
C LEU A 311 -5.32 -18.69 -9.23
N THR A 312 -6.63 -18.94 -9.05
CA THR A 312 -7.43 -19.78 -9.95
C THR A 312 -8.39 -18.98 -10.84
N HIS A 313 -8.55 -17.68 -10.58
CA HIS A 313 -9.46 -16.77 -11.29
C HIS A 313 -8.76 -15.48 -11.74
N MET A 314 -7.47 -15.54 -12.07
CA MET A 314 -6.72 -14.36 -12.52
C MET A 314 -7.32 -13.72 -13.79
N ASN A 315 -8.06 -14.48 -14.60
CA ASN A 315 -8.83 -13.95 -15.73
C ASN A 315 -9.93 -12.97 -15.28
N GLU A 316 -10.58 -13.20 -14.13
CA GLU A 316 -11.56 -12.27 -13.57
C GLU A 316 -10.87 -11.02 -13.00
N VAL A 317 -9.71 -11.20 -12.37
CA VAL A 317 -8.86 -10.08 -11.91
C VAL A 317 -8.49 -9.18 -13.08
N ALA A 318 -8.01 -9.77 -14.19
CA ALA A 318 -7.66 -9.02 -15.41
C ALA A 318 -8.89 -8.35 -16.06
N ALA A 319 -10.03 -9.04 -16.14
CA ALA A 319 -11.29 -8.47 -16.66
C ALA A 319 -11.80 -7.30 -15.80
N ALA A 320 -11.40 -7.22 -14.54
CA ALA A 320 -11.67 -6.11 -13.63
C ALA A 320 -10.62 -4.99 -13.68
N HIS A 321 -9.81 -4.92 -14.75
CA HIS A 321 -8.67 -4.00 -14.92
C HIS A 321 -7.54 -4.22 -13.91
N GLY A 322 -7.50 -5.39 -13.27
CA GLY A 322 -6.44 -5.79 -12.35
C GLY A 322 -5.16 -6.17 -13.08
N VAL A 323 -4.06 -5.47 -12.79
CA VAL A 323 -2.75 -5.72 -13.41
C VAL A 323 -1.80 -6.54 -12.53
N GLY A 324 -2.23 -6.88 -11.32
CA GLY A 324 -1.44 -7.69 -10.39
C GLY A 324 -2.06 -7.79 -9.01
N ALA A 325 -1.44 -8.63 -8.17
CA ALA A 325 -1.86 -8.92 -6.81
C ALA A 325 -0.61 -9.13 -5.92
N ALA A 326 -0.60 -8.52 -4.74
CA ALA A 326 0.43 -8.69 -3.72
C ALA A 326 -0.16 -9.31 -2.45
N PHE A 327 0.34 -10.50 -2.11
CA PHE A 327 -0.08 -11.28 -0.95
C PHE A 327 0.90 -11.14 0.21
N GLY A 328 0.39 -10.82 1.40
CA GLY A 328 1.18 -10.83 2.63
C GLY A 328 0.42 -10.27 3.82
N SER A 329 0.97 -10.49 5.01
CA SER A 329 0.37 -10.13 6.30
C SER A 329 0.33 -8.62 6.51
N GLY A 330 -0.85 -8.06 6.84
CA GLY A 330 -1.01 -6.64 7.20
C GLY A 330 -0.77 -6.33 8.66
N MET A 331 -0.68 -7.37 9.47
CA MET A 331 -0.38 -7.28 10.88
C MET A 331 0.49 -8.46 11.31
N GLY A 332 1.28 -8.28 12.36
CA GLY A 332 1.90 -9.39 13.08
C GLY A 332 0.84 -10.40 13.56
N GLY A 333 1.23 -11.68 13.62
CA GLY A 333 0.34 -12.76 14.05
C GLY A 333 -0.66 -13.25 12.99
N GLN A 334 -0.65 -12.67 11.79
CA GLN A 334 -1.36 -13.19 10.62
C GLN A 334 -0.55 -14.27 9.90
N THR A 335 -1.22 -15.07 9.10
CA THR A 335 -0.56 -15.98 8.16
C THR A 335 0.32 -15.18 7.22
N ASN A 336 1.54 -15.66 7.05
CA ASN A 336 2.48 -15.06 6.12
C ASN A 336 3.04 -16.15 5.20
N PRO A 337 3.75 -15.78 4.12
CA PRO A 337 4.25 -16.77 3.17
C PRO A 337 5.22 -17.82 3.73
N SER A 338 5.79 -17.59 4.92
CA SER A 338 6.64 -18.57 5.61
C SER A 338 5.85 -19.52 6.51
N THR A 339 4.58 -19.23 6.81
CA THR A 339 3.74 -19.98 7.75
C THR A 339 2.47 -20.57 7.13
N ASP A 340 2.20 -20.27 5.85
CA ASP A 340 1.04 -20.75 5.10
C ASP A 340 1.14 -22.24 4.66
N GLY A 341 2.23 -22.93 4.99
CA GLY A 341 2.47 -24.31 4.58
C GLY A 341 2.90 -24.45 3.11
N GLY A 342 3.36 -23.37 2.48
CA GLY A 342 3.81 -23.34 1.09
C GLY A 342 2.68 -23.20 0.07
N ASN A 343 1.45 -22.88 0.50
CA ASN A 343 0.31 -22.77 -0.40
C ASN A 343 0.53 -21.70 -1.48
N LEU A 344 0.91 -20.47 -1.09
CA LEU A 344 1.18 -19.37 -2.00
C LEU A 344 2.26 -19.74 -3.02
N VAL A 345 3.38 -20.29 -2.56
CA VAL A 345 4.49 -20.74 -3.43
C VAL A 345 4.02 -21.77 -4.45
N ASN A 346 3.26 -22.77 -4.02
CA ASN A 346 2.75 -23.83 -4.89
C ASN A 346 1.73 -23.28 -5.91
N LYS A 347 0.85 -22.38 -5.49
CA LYS A 347 -0.14 -21.76 -6.38
C LYS A 347 0.50 -20.84 -7.42
N VAL A 348 1.50 -20.04 -7.05
CA VAL A 348 2.23 -19.20 -8.01
C VAL A 348 3.02 -20.04 -9.01
N LYS A 349 3.65 -21.15 -8.58
CA LYS A 349 4.27 -22.11 -9.51
C LYS A 349 3.27 -22.68 -10.50
N ALA A 350 2.11 -23.13 -10.01
CA ALA A 350 1.07 -23.70 -10.86
C ALA A 350 0.55 -22.66 -11.87
N TYR A 351 0.25 -21.45 -11.41
CA TYR A 351 -0.18 -20.32 -12.24
C TYR A 351 0.83 -20.00 -13.35
N ALA A 352 2.11 -19.86 -13.00
CA ALA A 352 3.18 -19.60 -13.97
C ALA A 352 3.34 -20.75 -14.97
N SER A 353 3.30 -22.01 -14.50
CA SER A 353 3.40 -23.19 -15.38
C SER A 353 2.20 -23.33 -16.33
N GLY A 354 1.05 -22.79 -15.95
CA GLY A 354 -0.16 -22.73 -16.79
C GLY A 354 -0.14 -21.62 -17.84
N GLY A 355 0.94 -20.83 -17.92
CA GLY A 355 1.09 -19.72 -18.88
C GLY A 355 0.71 -18.35 -18.32
N GLY A 356 0.24 -18.27 -17.07
CA GLY A 356 -0.21 -17.03 -16.45
C GLY A 356 -1.45 -16.43 -17.12
N GLN A 357 -1.75 -15.18 -16.77
CA GLN A 357 -2.85 -14.38 -17.32
C GLN A 357 -2.28 -13.05 -17.84
N ALA A 358 -2.62 -12.70 -19.08
CA ALA A 358 -2.32 -11.38 -19.62
C ALA A 358 -3.19 -10.32 -18.94
N ALA A 359 -2.59 -9.18 -18.58
CA ALA A 359 -3.27 -8.09 -17.88
C ALA A 359 -4.31 -7.33 -18.74
N CYS A 360 -4.20 -7.41 -20.06
CA CYS A 360 -5.18 -6.85 -21.01
C CYS A 360 -5.69 -7.98 -21.91
N PRO A 361 -6.83 -8.62 -21.58
CA PRO A 361 -7.44 -9.65 -22.41
C PRO A 361 -8.05 -9.11 -23.71
#